data_AF-X1BHF1-F1
#
_entry.id   AF-X1BHF1-F1
#
_cell.length_a   1.000
_cell.length_b   1.000
_cell.length_c   1.000
_cell.angle_alpha   90.00
_cell.angle_beta   90.00
_cell.angle_gamma   90.00
#
_symmetry.space_group_name_H-M   'P 1'
#
loop_
_entity.id
_entity.type
_entity.pdbx_description
1 polymer ?
#
loop_
_entity_poly.entity_id
_entity_poly.type
_entity_poly.pdbx_seq_one_letter_code
_entity_poly.pdbx_strand_id
1 'polypeptide(L)'
;MNVPPEATAGTYQGVLNITTKEFNDLSLPMKLTVHDFALPEFSPFESDMGGFHIHKSIDQRKLVSDYHGVKTKDDLKKLANGYFEEMARNKFTPKNVGLFSEIGMKWDPPPEGYNIDQPGNYFKLYDWDFTEFNRQLDYFINNLKVNQVTIYHINPKISNVFVHLPGKEREKPKRDHVRHTLTLGWQTFRETTFVGYGTIGKYHPMYKYESEIIKITRDQYDNLLLDFFRAIAKNMDKHGWLDYATIMVDEAHNNEQFLHFLRLLKSDPLVARIKVGVCLQGLDYLYYKENENDDHYAFRGLLDFFIPELCENYNRWEPYFFTDYDITPARRKLFPYVVTTARSAIDAPGINNRMIGLDVFNRGGGGYLIWDTFVWDHPYSDFVQQHGILNNPWIDPYGRHANGALSFFYPPLKNGFPSEPDFAITPSLRVMAFREAVDDFEYAYILEKLIEKAEKQNVDVSKAKAVLAEISRFFHNSVHWSQNDAWYLDLRDRM
;
A
#
# COMPACT_ATOMS: atom_id res chain seq x y z
N MET A 1 -0.68 5.16 -24.76
CA MET A 1 -0.99 6.55 -25.17
C MET A 1 -1.61 7.25 -23.98
N ASN A 2 -1.24 8.50 -23.68
CA ASN A 2 -1.86 9.28 -22.60
C ASN A 2 -2.78 10.32 -23.25
N VAL A 3 -4.07 10.30 -22.89
CA VAL A 3 -5.07 11.26 -23.37
C VAL A 3 -5.22 12.34 -22.29
N PRO A 4 -4.96 13.62 -22.58
CA PRO A 4 -5.18 14.71 -21.62
C PRO A 4 -6.67 14.84 -21.25
N PRO A 5 -7.02 15.22 -20.01
CA PRO A 5 -8.41 15.41 -19.59
C PRO A 5 -9.20 16.41 -20.44
N GLU A 6 -8.52 17.39 -21.04
CA GLU A 6 -9.08 18.44 -21.88
C GLU A 6 -9.19 18.07 -23.38
N ALA A 7 -8.81 16.84 -23.75
CA ALA A 7 -8.90 16.39 -25.14
C ALA A 7 -10.35 16.38 -25.64
N THR A 8 -10.59 16.99 -26.79
CA THR A 8 -11.93 16.98 -27.42
C THR A 8 -12.32 15.55 -27.82
N ALA A 9 -13.58 15.19 -27.57
CA ALA A 9 -14.12 13.93 -28.08
C ALA A 9 -14.04 13.84 -29.61
N GLY A 10 -13.72 12.67 -30.13
CA GLY A 10 -13.61 12.44 -31.57
C GLY A 10 -12.65 11.32 -31.95
N THR A 11 -12.46 11.16 -33.26
CA THR A 11 -11.48 10.22 -33.82
C THR A 11 -10.19 10.95 -34.15
N TYR A 12 -9.10 10.51 -33.54
CA TYR A 12 -7.74 10.92 -33.84
C TYR A 12 -7.07 9.88 -34.74
N GLN A 13 -6.22 10.36 -35.65
CA GLN A 13 -5.43 9.52 -36.54
C GLN A 13 -3.95 9.90 -36.43
N GLY A 14 -3.08 8.90 -36.52
CA GLY A 14 -1.63 9.09 -36.47
C GLY A 14 -0.91 7.98 -37.23
N VAL A 15 0.41 8.07 -37.27
CA VAL A 15 1.26 7.06 -37.90
C VAL A 15 2.45 6.77 -36.98
N LEU A 16 2.68 5.50 -36.69
CA LEU A 16 3.91 5.02 -36.05
C LEU A 16 4.90 4.63 -37.13
N ASN A 17 6.01 5.36 -37.23
CA ASN A 17 7.09 5.04 -38.15
C ASN A 17 8.16 4.22 -37.44
N ILE A 18 8.48 3.06 -38.00
CA ILE A 18 9.50 2.14 -37.51
C ILE A 18 10.63 2.12 -38.53
N THR A 19 11.77 2.69 -38.15
CA THR A 19 13.00 2.67 -38.94
C THR A 19 13.92 1.57 -38.42
N THR A 20 14.37 0.69 -39.29
CA THR A 20 15.34 -0.36 -38.97
C THR A 20 16.53 -0.28 -39.92
N LYS A 21 17.64 -0.95 -39.59
CA LYS A 21 18.79 -1.03 -40.50
C LYS A 21 18.55 -1.97 -41.68
N GLU A 22 17.56 -2.86 -41.58
CA GLU A 22 17.39 -4.03 -42.46
C GLU A 22 16.21 -3.90 -43.43
N PHE A 23 15.22 -3.05 -43.11
CA PHE A 23 14.07 -2.77 -43.95
C PHE A 23 13.86 -1.26 -44.09
N ASN A 24 13.29 -0.85 -45.22
CA ASN A 24 12.79 0.51 -45.43
C ASN A 24 11.78 0.89 -44.33
N ASP A 25 11.63 2.20 -44.08
CA ASP A 25 10.72 2.73 -43.07
C ASP A 25 9.32 2.09 -43.16
N LEU A 26 8.90 1.43 -42.08
CA LEU A 26 7.57 0.84 -41.93
C LEU A 26 6.65 1.85 -41.27
N SER A 27 5.60 2.27 -41.97
CA SER A 27 4.56 3.16 -41.46
C SER A 27 3.31 2.39 -41.06
N LEU A 28 2.95 2.44 -39.77
CA LEU A 28 1.75 1.80 -39.22
C LEU A 28 0.68 2.86 -38.92
N PRO A 29 -0.48 2.87 -39.61
CA PRO A 29 -1.55 3.81 -39.30
C PRO A 29 -2.18 3.46 -37.95
N MET A 30 -2.47 4.50 -37.18
CA MET A 30 -3.09 4.40 -35.86
C MET A 30 -4.40 5.21 -35.81
N LYS A 31 -5.40 4.68 -35.13
CA LYS A 31 -6.68 5.36 -34.87
C LYS A 31 -6.99 5.28 -33.37
N LEU A 32 -7.43 6.40 -32.79
CA LEU A 32 -7.84 6.49 -31.39
C LEU A 32 -9.19 7.21 -31.32
N THR A 33 -10.18 6.61 -30.66
CA THR A 33 -11.45 7.27 -30.33
C THR A 33 -11.36 7.83 -28.92
N VAL A 34 -11.64 9.12 -28.77
CA VAL A 34 -11.79 9.80 -27.47
C VAL A 34 -13.28 10.04 -27.26
N HIS A 35 -13.81 9.53 -26.16
CA HIS A 35 -15.21 9.67 -25.78
C HIS A 35 -15.44 10.96 -24.98
N ASP A 36 -16.67 11.46 -24.94
CA ASP A 36 -17.03 12.73 -24.29
C ASP A 36 -17.20 12.59 -22.78
N PHE A 37 -16.17 12.07 -22.10
CA PHE A 37 -16.06 12.04 -20.65
C PHE A 37 -14.58 12.03 -20.23
N ALA A 38 -14.32 12.47 -19.00
CA ALA A 38 -12.99 12.41 -18.40
C ALA A 38 -12.99 11.42 -17.23
N LEU A 39 -11.85 10.77 -17.02
CA LEU A 39 -11.60 10.01 -15.80
C LEU A 39 -11.52 10.97 -14.59
N PRO A 40 -11.85 10.49 -13.37
CA PRO A 40 -11.79 11.31 -12.18
C PRO A 40 -10.36 11.82 -11.92
N GLU A 41 -10.25 13.05 -11.41
CA GLU A 41 -8.95 13.63 -11.03
C GLU A 41 -8.26 12.79 -9.95
N PHE A 42 -9.01 12.37 -8.93
CA PHE A 42 -8.60 11.39 -7.94
C PHE A 42 -9.33 10.08 -8.19
N SER A 43 -8.57 9.00 -8.28
CA SER A 43 -9.17 7.68 -8.49
C SER A 43 -10.09 7.31 -7.32
N PRO A 44 -11.33 6.83 -7.58
CA PRO A 44 -12.16 6.17 -6.56
C PRO A 44 -11.66 4.77 -6.19
N PHE A 45 -10.68 4.24 -6.93
CA PHE A 45 -10.01 2.98 -6.63
C PHE A 45 -8.79 3.27 -5.73
N GLU A 46 -8.87 2.90 -4.46
CA GLU A 46 -7.75 3.03 -3.54
C GLU A 46 -6.76 1.87 -3.78
N SER A 47 -5.45 2.11 -3.71
CA SER A 47 -4.50 1.01 -3.72
C SER A 47 -3.41 1.19 -2.68
N ASP A 48 -2.85 0.09 -2.23
CA ASP A 48 -1.72 0.04 -1.32
C ASP A 48 -0.69 -0.93 -1.90
N MET A 49 0.16 -0.38 -2.75
CA MET A 49 1.21 -1.13 -3.45
C MET A 49 2.48 -0.88 -2.66
N GLY A 50 3.10 -1.90 -2.08
CA GLY A 50 4.23 -1.74 -1.16
C GLY A 50 5.48 -1.03 -1.72
N GLY A 51 6.68 -1.53 -1.42
CA GLY A 51 7.92 -0.86 -1.79
C GLY A 51 8.70 -0.32 -0.59
N PHE A 52 8.49 -0.91 0.58
CA PHE A 52 9.35 -0.65 1.72
C PHE A 52 10.71 -1.33 1.60
N HIS A 53 10.83 -2.31 0.69
CA HIS A 53 12.07 -3.03 0.38
C HIS A 53 13.12 -2.26 -0.42
N ILE A 54 12.94 -0.96 -0.65
CA ILE A 54 13.95 -0.14 -1.34
C ILE A 54 15.32 -0.23 -0.63
N HIS A 55 15.30 -0.14 0.71
CA HIS A 55 16.51 -0.23 1.53
C HIS A 55 16.33 -0.96 2.88
N LYS A 56 15.12 -1.45 3.18
CA LYS A 56 14.83 -2.20 4.40
C LYS A 56 14.73 -3.69 4.07
N SER A 57 15.68 -4.49 4.52
CA SER A 57 15.71 -5.94 4.24
C SER A 57 14.90 -6.70 5.29
N ILE A 58 14.16 -7.75 4.88
CA ILE A 58 13.57 -8.70 5.84
C ILE A 58 14.63 -9.66 6.38
N ASP A 59 15.60 -10.06 5.57
CA ASP A 59 16.50 -11.19 5.82
C ASP A 59 17.95 -10.89 5.42
N GLN A 60 18.32 -9.61 5.38
CA GLN A 60 19.67 -9.13 5.03
C GLN A 60 20.14 -9.53 3.61
N ARG A 61 19.22 -9.93 2.73
CA ARG A 61 19.49 -10.16 1.30
C ARG A 61 19.70 -8.84 0.55
N LYS A 62 20.10 -8.97 -0.72
CA LYS A 62 20.30 -7.84 -1.65
C LYS A 62 19.03 -7.01 -1.76
N LEU A 63 19.22 -5.70 -1.66
CA LEU A 63 18.14 -4.71 -1.66
C LEU A 63 18.01 -4.06 -3.02
N VAL A 64 16.88 -3.40 -3.28
CA VAL A 64 16.69 -2.57 -4.47
C VAL A 64 17.86 -1.59 -4.61
N SER A 65 18.26 -0.89 -3.54
CA SER A 65 19.40 0.03 -3.57
C SER A 65 20.71 -0.59 -4.07
N ASP A 66 20.95 -1.89 -3.86
CA ASP A 66 22.15 -2.57 -4.34
C ASP A 66 22.14 -2.72 -5.87
N TYR A 67 20.98 -3.01 -6.48
CA TYR A 67 20.79 -3.07 -7.94
C TYR A 67 20.93 -1.72 -8.63
N HIS A 68 20.83 -0.63 -7.87
CA HIS A 68 20.99 0.73 -8.34
C HIS A 68 22.35 1.33 -7.96
N GLY A 69 23.24 0.60 -7.29
CA GLY A 69 24.54 1.12 -6.84
C GLY A 69 24.45 2.24 -5.77
N VAL A 70 23.29 2.39 -5.12
CA VAL A 70 22.97 3.48 -4.20
C VAL A 70 23.52 3.21 -2.80
N LYS A 71 24.24 4.19 -2.24
CA LYS A 71 24.94 4.07 -0.94
C LYS A 71 24.71 5.22 0.03
N THR A 72 24.31 6.38 -0.46
CA THR A 72 24.14 7.60 0.35
C THR A 72 22.68 7.82 0.73
N LYS A 73 22.44 8.66 1.74
CA LYS A 73 21.10 9.08 2.16
C LYS A 73 20.35 9.80 1.03
N ASP A 74 21.02 10.71 0.33
CA ASP A 74 20.39 11.51 -0.73
C ASP A 74 20.05 10.66 -1.95
N ASP A 75 20.96 9.77 -2.36
CA ASP A 75 20.69 8.82 -3.43
C ASP A 75 19.53 7.88 -3.07
N LEU A 76 19.44 7.45 -1.81
CA LEU A 76 18.33 6.61 -1.36
C LEU A 76 16.98 7.34 -1.45
N LYS A 77 16.92 8.59 -0.99
CA LYS A 77 15.72 9.42 -1.13
C LYS A 77 15.34 9.62 -2.59
N LYS A 78 16.31 9.91 -3.45
CA LYS A 78 16.12 10.08 -4.89
C LYS A 78 15.61 8.79 -5.54
N LEU A 79 16.20 7.65 -5.22
CA LEU A 79 15.79 6.34 -5.73
C LEU A 79 14.35 6.01 -5.31
N ALA A 80 14.04 6.19 -4.02
CA ALA A 80 12.70 5.91 -3.51
C ALA A 80 11.63 6.76 -4.19
N ASN A 81 11.89 8.07 -4.33
CA ASN A 81 10.99 8.96 -5.04
C ASN A 81 10.80 8.55 -6.50
N GLY A 82 11.87 8.15 -7.20
CA GLY A 82 11.76 7.64 -8.58
C GLY A 82 10.79 6.46 -8.68
N TYR A 83 10.89 5.49 -7.77
CA TYR A 83 9.96 4.36 -7.74
C TYR A 83 8.53 4.79 -7.43
N PHE A 84 8.34 5.61 -6.39
CA PHE A 84 7.01 6.08 -6.01
C PHE A 84 6.35 6.93 -7.10
N GLU A 85 7.12 7.72 -7.85
CA GLU A 85 6.62 8.46 -9.01
C GLU A 85 6.20 7.54 -10.15
N GLU A 86 7.03 6.56 -10.51
CA GLU A 86 6.68 5.58 -11.55
C GLU A 86 5.43 4.79 -11.17
N MET A 87 5.28 4.43 -9.91
CA MET A 87 4.07 3.83 -9.39
C MET A 87 2.86 4.76 -9.57
N ALA A 88 2.92 5.97 -9.01
CA ALA A 88 1.81 6.92 -9.01
C ALA A 88 1.37 7.30 -10.45
N ARG A 89 2.32 7.54 -11.36
CA ARG A 89 2.04 7.83 -12.78
C ARG A 89 1.32 6.69 -13.50
N ASN A 90 1.43 5.48 -12.98
CA ASN A 90 0.76 4.28 -13.51
C ASN A 90 -0.41 3.81 -12.63
N LYS A 91 -0.96 4.69 -11.78
CA LYS A 91 -2.08 4.39 -10.87
C LYS A 91 -1.81 3.23 -9.89
N PHE A 92 -0.53 2.94 -9.62
CA PHE A 92 -0.12 2.16 -8.46
C PHE A 92 0.10 3.15 -7.32
N THR A 93 -0.80 3.20 -6.33
CA THR A 93 -0.58 4.08 -5.18
C THR A 93 0.50 3.47 -4.27
N PRO A 94 1.64 4.15 -4.07
CA PRO A 94 2.66 3.66 -3.16
C PRO A 94 2.12 3.62 -1.73
N LYS A 95 2.36 2.52 -1.02
CA LYS A 95 1.93 2.31 0.36
C LYS A 95 2.28 3.49 1.24
N ASN A 96 3.53 3.93 1.19
CA ASN A 96 4.02 5.03 2.00
C ASN A 96 5.00 5.88 1.20
N VAL A 97 4.50 6.95 0.57
CA VAL A 97 5.34 7.94 -0.10
C VAL A 97 6.28 8.65 0.88
N GLY A 98 5.88 8.80 2.15
CA GLY A 98 6.64 9.41 3.24
C GLY A 98 7.74 8.54 3.87
N LEU A 99 7.97 7.31 3.38
CA LEU A 99 8.80 6.32 4.08
C LEU A 99 10.24 6.76 4.33
N PHE A 100 10.80 7.56 3.42
CA PHE A 100 12.16 8.09 3.50
C PHE A 100 12.21 9.61 3.72
N SER A 101 11.09 10.23 4.08
CA SER A 101 11.08 11.59 4.60
C SER A 101 11.07 11.58 6.11
N GLU A 102 11.92 12.41 6.70
CA GLU A 102 11.95 12.60 8.14
C GLU A 102 11.03 13.77 8.49
N ILE A 103 10.20 13.58 9.51
CA ILE A 103 9.60 14.71 10.21
C ILE A 103 10.68 15.14 11.23
N GLY A 104 11.06 16.41 11.32
CA GLY A 104 11.92 16.86 12.42
C GLY A 104 11.11 16.88 13.72
N MET A 105 11.67 16.40 14.82
CA MET A 105 11.06 16.49 16.15
C MET A 105 12.14 16.32 17.21
N LYS A 106 12.05 17.12 18.29
CA LYS A 106 12.80 16.90 19.53
C LYS A 106 11.89 16.32 20.61
N TRP A 107 12.51 15.66 21.58
CA TRP A 107 11.77 15.11 22.70
C TRP A 107 12.57 15.15 23.99
N ASP A 108 11.87 15.32 25.10
CA ASP A 108 12.40 15.18 26.45
C ASP A 108 11.80 13.92 27.11
N PRO A 109 12.58 13.17 27.92
CA PRO A 109 12.05 12.06 28.70
C PRO A 109 11.09 12.56 29.79
N PRO A 110 10.30 11.66 30.39
CA PRO A 110 9.48 12.00 31.55
C PRO A 110 10.31 12.60 32.70
N PRO A 111 9.89 13.71 33.31
CA PRO A 111 10.71 14.48 34.26
C PRO A 111 11.08 13.71 35.53
N GLU A 112 10.19 12.85 36.03
CA GLU A 112 10.44 12.01 37.21
C GLU A 112 11.09 10.67 36.83
N GLY A 113 11.25 10.39 35.54
CA GLY A 113 11.86 9.19 34.99
C GLY A 113 10.87 8.18 34.40
N TYR A 114 11.42 7.14 33.80
CA TYR A 114 10.66 6.08 33.14
C TYR A 114 10.00 5.14 34.15
N ASN A 115 8.85 4.57 33.77
CA ASN A 115 8.14 3.56 34.56
C ASN A 115 7.69 4.05 35.95
N ILE A 116 7.36 5.34 36.06
CA ILE A 116 6.83 5.97 37.27
C ILE A 116 5.45 6.54 36.94
N ASP A 117 4.43 5.99 37.59
CA ASP A 117 3.04 6.39 37.39
C ASP A 117 2.70 7.58 38.30
N GLN A 118 2.82 8.79 37.74
CA GLN A 118 2.52 10.04 38.42
C GLN A 118 1.91 11.06 37.45
N PRO A 119 0.91 11.85 37.90
CA PRO A 119 0.35 12.92 37.08
C PRO A 119 1.43 13.87 36.55
N GLY A 120 1.44 14.10 35.24
CA GLY A 120 2.38 15.01 34.58
C GLY A 120 3.76 14.42 34.28
N ASN A 121 4.04 13.17 34.66
CA ASN A 121 5.30 12.50 34.35
C ASN A 121 5.27 11.87 32.94
N TYR A 122 5.23 12.71 31.90
CA TYR A 122 5.08 12.30 30.51
C TYR A 122 6.24 12.77 29.63
N PHE A 123 6.42 12.09 28.50
CA PHE A 123 7.29 12.56 27.42
C PHE A 123 6.79 13.91 26.90
N LYS A 124 7.72 14.76 26.47
CA LYS A 124 7.39 16.01 25.78
C LYS A 124 7.90 15.94 24.35
N LEU A 125 7.01 16.08 23.37
CA LEU A 125 7.36 16.17 21.94
C LEU A 125 7.26 17.62 21.46
N TYR A 126 8.32 18.17 20.88
CA TYR A 126 8.38 19.60 20.53
C TYR A 126 9.31 19.87 19.34
N ASP A 127 9.38 21.14 18.90
CA ASP A 127 10.18 21.59 17.75
C ASP A 127 9.93 20.76 16.48
N TRP A 128 8.65 20.55 16.16
CA TRP A 128 8.25 19.80 14.98
C TRP A 128 8.59 20.54 13.67
N ASP A 129 9.22 19.85 12.73
CA ASP A 129 9.50 20.33 11.38
C ASP A 129 8.92 19.36 10.35
N PHE A 130 7.81 19.76 9.74
CA PHE A 130 7.15 18.98 8.70
C PHE A 130 7.59 19.38 7.28
N THR A 131 8.62 20.22 7.10
CA THR A 131 8.93 20.84 5.81
C THR A 131 9.18 19.81 4.70
N GLU A 132 10.06 18.84 4.93
CA GLU A 132 10.34 17.80 3.93
C GLU A 132 9.12 16.90 3.69
N PHE A 133 8.48 16.46 4.77
CA PHE A 133 7.28 15.62 4.74
C PHE A 133 6.14 16.27 3.96
N ASN A 134 5.85 17.55 4.22
CA ASN A 134 4.79 18.31 3.57
C ASN A 134 5.08 18.53 2.09
N ARG A 135 6.33 18.86 1.73
CA ARG A 135 6.72 18.97 0.32
C ARG A 135 6.51 17.65 -0.43
N GLN A 136 6.82 16.53 0.21
CA GLN A 136 6.63 15.22 -0.40
C GLN A 136 5.13 14.88 -0.52
N LEU A 137 4.35 15.01 0.54
CA LEU A 137 2.90 14.74 0.49
C LEU A 137 2.17 15.65 -0.49
N ASP A 138 2.50 16.94 -0.53
CA ASP A 138 1.93 17.88 -1.49
C ASP A 138 2.18 17.42 -2.94
N TYR A 139 3.42 17.05 -3.25
CA TYR A 139 3.76 16.54 -4.57
C TYR A 139 2.97 15.27 -4.94
N PHE A 140 2.91 14.27 -4.05
CA PHE A 140 2.23 13.02 -4.36
C PHE A 140 0.70 13.14 -4.36
N ILE A 141 0.12 13.76 -3.34
CA ILE A 141 -1.34 13.88 -3.20
C ILE A 141 -1.88 14.94 -4.17
N ASN A 142 -1.32 16.14 -4.18
CA ASN A 142 -1.89 17.23 -4.96
C ASN A 142 -1.43 17.22 -6.42
N ASN A 143 -0.19 16.82 -6.74
CA ASN A 143 0.28 16.85 -8.14
C ASN A 143 0.09 15.50 -8.84
N LEU A 144 0.44 14.40 -8.18
CA LEU A 144 0.31 13.05 -8.75
C LEU A 144 -1.02 12.36 -8.40
N LYS A 145 -1.90 13.04 -7.64
CA LYS A 145 -3.27 12.58 -7.32
C LYS A 145 -3.31 11.24 -6.58
N VAL A 146 -2.29 10.98 -5.76
CA VAL A 146 -2.27 9.84 -4.84
C VAL A 146 -3.42 10.00 -3.84
N ASN A 147 -4.29 9.00 -3.79
CA ASN A 147 -5.55 9.00 -3.04
C ASN A 147 -5.48 8.22 -1.71
N GLN A 148 -4.32 7.69 -1.34
CA GLN A 148 -4.11 6.98 -0.08
C GLN A 148 -2.63 7.05 0.32
N VAL A 149 -2.35 7.25 1.61
CA VAL A 149 -0.99 7.19 2.16
C VAL A 149 -1.00 6.51 3.53
N THR A 150 -0.28 5.40 3.65
CA THR A 150 -0.03 4.72 4.94
C THR A 150 0.99 5.51 5.74
N ILE A 151 0.50 6.21 6.77
CA ILE A 151 1.33 6.98 7.71
C ILE A 151 1.82 6.14 8.89
N TYR A 152 1.25 4.95 9.08
CA TYR A 152 1.69 4.00 10.10
C TYR A 152 1.43 2.58 9.65
N HIS A 153 2.43 1.71 9.71
CA HIS A 153 2.23 0.27 9.58
C HIS A 153 2.65 -0.40 10.89
N ILE A 154 1.73 -1.15 11.48
CA ILE A 154 1.90 -1.75 12.80
C ILE A 154 1.50 -3.22 12.79
N ASN A 155 2.06 -3.98 13.71
CA ASN A 155 1.65 -5.34 13.99
C ASN A 155 1.05 -5.39 15.40
N PRO A 156 -0.11 -6.03 15.58
CA PRO A 156 -0.78 -6.13 16.88
C PRO A 156 0.12 -6.59 18.02
N LYS A 157 1.07 -7.50 17.75
CA LYS A 157 1.99 -8.04 18.76
C LYS A 157 2.97 -7.01 19.33
N ILE A 158 3.16 -5.87 18.68
CA ILE A 158 4.12 -4.84 19.13
C ILE A 158 3.46 -3.46 19.30
N SER A 159 2.13 -3.41 19.28
CA SER A 159 1.32 -2.20 19.50
C SER A 159 1.45 -1.57 20.90
N ASN A 160 2.33 -2.10 21.77
CA ASN A 160 2.71 -1.58 23.09
C ASN A 160 4.12 -0.97 23.09
N VAL A 161 4.81 -1.00 21.94
CA VAL A 161 6.15 -0.44 21.77
C VAL A 161 6.08 0.74 20.82
N PHE A 162 6.59 1.88 21.26
CA PHE A 162 6.76 3.06 20.44
C PHE A 162 8.19 3.13 19.92
N VAL A 163 8.35 3.20 18.60
CA VAL A 163 9.65 3.07 17.91
C VAL A 163 10.06 4.31 17.12
N HIS A 164 9.48 5.46 17.47
CA HIS A 164 9.59 6.71 16.71
C HIS A 164 10.19 7.87 17.51
N LEU A 165 10.95 7.61 18.57
CA LEU A 165 11.75 8.65 19.23
C LEU A 165 13.10 8.78 18.50
N PRO A 166 13.35 9.90 17.77
CA PRO A 166 14.56 10.06 16.99
C PRO A 166 15.78 10.30 17.91
N GLY A 167 16.90 9.70 17.52
CA GLY A 167 18.22 9.91 18.11
C GLY A 167 19.17 10.63 17.16
N LYS A 168 20.47 10.33 17.30
CA LYS A 168 21.53 10.91 16.47
C LYS A 168 21.39 10.46 15.02
N GLU A 169 21.83 11.33 14.11
CA GLU A 169 21.96 10.96 12.70
C GLU A 169 23.01 9.86 12.52
N ARG A 170 22.72 8.90 11.65
CA ARG A 170 23.64 7.81 11.31
C ARG A 170 24.57 8.25 10.19
N GLU A 171 25.82 7.80 10.26
CA GLU A 171 26.78 7.95 9.16
C GLU A 171 26.32 7.19 7.91
N LYS A 172 25.66 6.04 8.09
CA LYS A 172 25.14 5.19 7.01
C LYS A 172 23.70 4.80 7.25
N PRO A 173 22.85 4.78 6.20
CA PRO A 173 21.49 4.30 6.30
C PRO A 173 21.43 2.86 6.84
N LYS A 174 20.49 2.61 7.76
CA LYS A 174 20.26 1.29 8.34
C LYS A 174 19.51 0.41 7.33
N ARG A 175 20.06 -0.78 7.07
CA ARG A 175 19.46 -1.79 6.17
C ARG A 175 18.43 -2.68 6.85
N ASP A 176 18.61 -2.95 8.14
CA ASP A 176 17.68 -3.77 8.91
C ASP A 176 16.56 -2.93 9.48
N HIS A 177 15.32 -3.28 9.16
CA HIS A 177 14.18 -2.67 9.80
C HIS A 177 13.80 -3.40 11.09
N VAL A 178 13.10 -2.69 11.97
CA VAL A 178 12.32 -3.33 13.02
C VAL A 178 11.22 -4.09 12.30
N ARG A 179 11.40 -5.41 12.14
CA ARG A 179 10.36 -6.29 11.60
C ARG A 179 9.06 -5.93 12.32
N HIS A 180 7.99 -5.70 11.57
CA HIS A 180 6.64 -5.43 12.07
C HIS A 180 6.24 -3.98 12.38
N THR A 181 7.12 -2.98 12.17
CA THR A 181 6.71 -1.57 12.02
C THR A 181 7.30 -0.97 10.76
N LEU A 182 6.50 -0.23 9.99
CA LEU A 182 7.03 0.57 8.88
C LEU A 182 6.37 1.94 8.87
N THR A 183 7.08 2.95 9.36
CA THR A 183 6.76 4.34 9.08
C THR A 183 7.97 5.25 9.28
N LEU A 184 7.94 6.40 8.61
CA LEU A 184 8.88 7.52 8.66
C LEU A 184 10.37 7.16 8.40
N GLY A 185 11.13 8.13 7.90
CA GLY A 185 12.55 7.95 7.57
C GLY A 185 13.47 7.70 8.77
N TRP A 186 13.03 7.97 10.00
CA TRP A 186 13.91 7.95 11.19
C TRP A 186 14.62 6.61 11.42
N GLN A 187 13.90 5.49 11.30
CA GLN A 187 14.50 4.17 11.51
C GLN A 187 15.63 3.86 10.51
N THR A 188 15.60 4.54 9.35
CA THR A 188 16.59 4.40 8.29
C THR A 188 17.78 5.34 8.53
N PHE A 189 17.54 6.59 8.89
CA PHE A 189 18.58 7.64 8.90
C PHE A 189 19.09 8.02 10.29
N ARG A 190 18.41 7.62 11.36
CA ARG A 190 18.73 7.98 12.74
C ARG A 190 18.80 6.77 13.64
N GLU A 191 19.55 6.91 14.73
CA GLU A 191 19.33 6.11 15.93
C GLU A 191 17.89 6.31 16.41
N THR A 192 17.34 5.30 17.05
CA THR A 192 15.95 5.31 17.51
C THR A 192 15.89 4.79 18.93
N THR A 193 15.22 5.51 19.81
CA THR A 193 14.92 5.04 21.16
C THR A 193 13.60 4.28 21.14
N PHE A 194 13.61 3.07 21.67
CA PHE A 194 12.41 2.25 21.82
C PHE A 194 11.91 2.34 23.26
N VAL A 195 10.62 2.62 23.41
CA VAL A 195 9.97 2.64 24.71
C VAL A 195 8.74 1.75 24.65
N GLY A 196 8.42 1.03 25.72
CA GLY A 196 7.24 0.18 25.73
C GLY A 196 6.78 -0.20 27.14
N TYR A 197 5.52 -0.59 27.24
CA TYR A 197 4.92 -1.06 28.48
C TYR A 197 4.59 -2.56 28.41
N GLY A 198 4.37 -3.18 29.57
CA GLY A 198 4.05 -4.60 29.65
C GLY A 198 5.26 -5.52 29.44
N THR A 199 4.98 -6.81 29.22
CA THR A 199 6.02 -7.85 29.16
C THR A 199 6.51 -8.09 27.74
N ILE A 200 7.80 -7.91 27.50
CA ILE A 200 8.48 -8.24 26.23
C ILE A 200 9.15 -9.62 26.40
N GLY A 201 8.35 -10.68 26.41
CA GLY A 201 8.85 -12.05 26.64
C GLY A 201 9.43 -12.71 25.39
N LYS A 202 9.97 -13.93 25.54
CA LYS A 202 10.61 -14.74 24.47
C LYS A 202 9.81 -14.95 23.18
N TYR A 203 8.48 -14.77 23.23
CA TYR A 203 7.59 -14.90 22.07
C TYR A 203 7.17 -13.55 21.47
N HIS A 204 7.56 -12.44 22.09
CA HIS A 204 7.31 -11.10 21.60
C HIS A 204 8.23 -10.83 20.39
N PRO A 205 7.75 -10.26 19.27
CA PRO A 205 8.58 -10.03 18.08
C PRO A 205 9.79 -9.11 18.33
N MET A 206 9.67 -8.23 19.33
CA MET A 206 10.76 -7.36 19.80
C MET A 206 11.68 -7.98 20.85
N TYR A 207 11.55 -9.26 21.19
CA TYR A 207 12.36 -9.91 22.25
C TYR A 207 13.86 -9.76 22.04
N LYS A 208 14.34 -9.84 20.79
CA LYS A 208 15.76 -9.62 20.46
C LYS A 208 16.26 -8.20 20.76
N TYR A 209 15.35 -7.26 20.96
CA TYR A 209 15.61 -5.88 21.36
C TYR A 209 15.18 -5.61 22.80
N GLU A 210 14.81 -6.61 23.61
CA GLU A 210 14.28 -6.39 24.96
C GLU A 210 15.21 -5.51 25.81
N SER A 211 16.53 -5.75 25.73
CA SER A 211 17.55 -4.95 26.43
C SER A 211 17.68 -3.51 25.92
N GLU A 212 17.18 -3.22 24.72
CA GLU A 212 17.19 -1.89 24.08
C GLU A 212 15.87 -1.13 24.31
N ILE A 213 14.82 -1.80 24.82
CA ILE A 213 13.52 -1.19 25.07
C ILE A 213 13.48 -0.64 26.49
N ILE A 214 13.30 0.67 26.60
CA ILE A 214 13.10 1.34 27.88
C ILE A 214 11.67 1.06 28.34
N LYS A 215 11.54 0.44 29.52
CA LYS A 215 10.24 0.16 30.12
C LYS A 215 9.58 1.45 30.60
N ILE A 216 8.32 1.64 30.25
CA ILE A 216 7.49 2.79 30.66
C ILE A 216 6.13 2.30 31.17
N THR A 217 5.40 3.18 31.87
CA THR A 217 4.02 2.88 32.26
C THR A 217 3.08 2.92 31.05
N ARG A 218 1.88 2.32 31.18
CA ARG A 218 0.84 2.43 30.16
C ARG A 218 0.43 3.90 29.95
N ASP A 219 0.26 4.66 31.02
CA ASP A 219 -0.08 6.09 30.94
C ASP A 219 0.99 6.93 30.23
N GLN A 220 2.27 6.63 30.45
CA GLN A 220 3.38 7.24 29.70
C GLN A 220 3.31 6.91 28.21
N TYR A 221 2.99 5.67 27.87
CA TYR A 221 2.81 5.23 26.48
C TYR A 221 1.61 5.92 25.84
N ASP A 222 0.48 5.99 26.53
CA ASP A 222 -0.78 6.51 26.00
C ASP A 222 -0.66 7.99 25.63
N ASN A 223 -0.03 8.79 26.51
CA ASN A 223 0.23 10.20 26.26
C ASN A 223 1.21 10.38 25.09
N LEU A 224 2.31 9.63 25.07
CA LEU A 224 3.29 9.69 23.99
C LEU A 224 2.67 9.36 22.63
N LEU A 225 1.88 8.28 22.55
CA LEU A 225 1.25 7.85 21.32
C LEU A 225 0.23 8.88 20.82
N LEU A 226 -0.63 9.39 21.70
CA LEU A 226 -1.62 10.39 21.34
C LEU A 226 -0.98 11.70 20.90
N ASP A 227 0.03 12.21 21.61
CA ASP A 227 0.70 13.46 21.23
C ASP A 227 1.37 13.34 19.86
N PHE A 228 1.99 12.20 19.58
CA PHE A 228 2.59 11.91 18.29
C PHE A 228 1.56 11.92 17.16
N PHE A 229 0.49 11.11 17.26
CA PHE A 229 -0.52 11.06 16.21
C PHE A 229 -1.33 12.33 16.08
N ARG A 230 -1.56 13.06 17.19
CA ARG A 230 -2.25 14.35 17.17
C ARG A 230 -1.42 15.40 16.42
N ALA A 231 -0.10 15.42 16.58
CA ALA A 231 0.77 16.32 15.83
C ALA A 231 0.71 16.04 14.32
N ILE A 232 0.78 14.76 13.92
CA ILE A 232 0.66 14.33 12.52
C ILE A 232 -0.72 14.69 11.97
N ALA A 233 -1.79 14.34 12.67
CA ALA A 233 -3.17 14.58 12.24
C ALA A 233 -3.46 16.07 12.08
N LYS A 234 -3.00 16.92 13.01
CA LYS A 234 -3.10 18.40 12.90
C LYS A 234 -2.40 18.91 11.64
N ASN A 235 -1.19 18.43 11.38
CA ASN A 235 -0.45 18.83 10.19
C ASN A 235 -1.17 18.38 8.91
N MET A 236 -1.58 17.12 8.81
CA MET A 236 -2.30 16.63 7.62
C MET A 236 -3.64 17.32 7.41
N ASP A 237 -4.40 17.58 8.47
CA ASP A 237 -5.70 18.27 8.40
C ASP A 237 -5.56 19.71 7.92
N LYS A 238 -4.55 20.43 8.41
CA LYS A 238 -4.22 21.79 7.94
C LYS A 238 -4.02 21.86 6.42
N HIS A 239 -3.54 20.78 5.81
CA HIS A 239 -3.28 20.69 4.38
C HIS A 239 -4.41 20.00 3.59
N GLY A 240 -5.49 19.56 4.25
CA GLY A 240 -6.59 18.82 3.61
C GLY A 240 -6.25 17.38 3.24
N TRP A 241 -5.23 16.79 3.86
CA TRP A 241 -4.74 15.45 3.51
C TRP A 241 -5.18 14.33 4.47
N LEU A 242 -5.79 14.68 5.61
CA LEU A 242 -6.07 13.72 6.68
C LEU A 242 -6.98 12.56 6.21
N ASP A 243 -7.90 12.82 5.29
CA ASP A 243 -8.83 11.80 4.78
C ASP A 243 -8.14 10.74 3.89
N TYR A 244 -6.92 11.02 3.41
CA TYR A 244 -6.08 10.06 2.69
C TYR A 244 -5.17 9.24 3.61
N ALA A 245 -5.08 9.59 4.90
CA ALA A 245 -4.17 8.96 5.85
C ALA A 245 -4.70 7.61 6.32
N THR A 246 -3.83 6.60 6.32
CA THR A 246 -4.16 5.27 6.82
C THR A 246 -3.14 4.73 7.83
N ILE A 247 -3.64 3.90 8.75
CA ILE A 247 -2.85 3.00 9.60
C ILE A 247 -3.11 1.58 9.09
N MET A 248 -2.07 0.91 8.60
CA MET A 248 -2.13 -0.48 8.15
C MET A 248 -1.73 -1.41 9.28
N VAL A 249 -2.47 -2.50 9.43
CA VAL A 249 -2.28 -3.48 10.50
C VAL A 249 -1.98 -4.85 9.91
N ASP A 250 -0.82 -5.38 10.28
CA ASP A 250 -0.20 -6.62 9.82
C ASP A 250 -0.86 -7.90 10.42
N GLU A 251 -0.53 -9.06 9.86
CA GLU A 251 -1.19 -10.37 10.10
C GLU A 251 -0.87 -11.04 11.45
N ALA A 252 -1.16 -10.41 12.59
CA ALA A 252 -0.85 -11.03 13.88
C ALA A 252 -1.92 -10.89 14.95
N HIS A 253 -1.99 -11.89 15.83
CA HIS A 253 -2.95 -11.93 16.94
C HIS A 253 -2.33 -11.31 18.21
N ASN A 254 -3.01 -10.30 18.75
CA ASN A 254 -2.87 -9.82 20.13
C ASN A 254 -4.05 -8.88 20.47
N ASN A 255 -5.22 -9.47 20.74
CA ASN A 255 -6.48 -8.72 20.79
C ASN A 255 -6.50 -7.66 21.90
N GLU A 256 -6.07 -8.00 23.12
CA GLU A 256 -6.07 -7.07 24.26
C GLU A 256 -5.24 -5.81 23.95
N GLN A 257 -3.99 -6.02 23.51
CA GLN A 257 -3.05 -4.93 23.28
C GLN A 257 -3.47 -4.07 22.08
N PHE A 258 -3.96 -4.71 21.03
CA PHE A 258 -4.39 -4.00 19.84
C PHE A 258 -5.72 -3.26 20.05
N LEU A 259 -6.65 -3.82 20.83
CA LEU A 259 -7.86 -3.09 21.25
C LEU A 259 -7.52 -1.84 22.04
N HIS A 260 -6.55 -1.92 22.97
CA HIS A 260 -6.07 -0.73 23.68
C HIS A 260 -5.55 0.33 22.71
N PHE A 261 -4.65 -0.06 21.80
CA PHE A 261 -4.10 0.83 20.78
C PHE A 261 -5.20 1.51 19.94
N LEU A 262 -6.18 0.75 19.44
CA LEU A 262 -7.28 1.30 18.65
C LEU A 262 -8.19 2.22 19.46
N ARG A 263 -8.59 1.81 20.67
CA ARG A 263 -9.43 2.64 21.55
C ARG A 263 -8.76 3.95 21.89
N LEU A 264 -7.45 3.92 22.13
CA LEU A 264 -6.66 5.11 22.38
C LEU A 264 -6.71 6.06 21.16
N LEU A 265 -6.40 5.56 19.95
CA LEU A 265 -6.47 6.38 18.74
C LEU A 265 -7.88 6.94 18.47
N LYS A 266 -8.91 6.13 18.68
CA LYS A 266 -10.31 6.54 18.47
C LYS A 266 -10.86 7.42 19.60
N SER A 267 -10.16 7.57 20.72
CA SER A 267 -10.58 8.45 21.84
C SER A 267 -10.36 9.94 21.58
N ASP A 268 -9.45 10.30 20.66
CA ASP A 268 -9.19 11.68 20.26
C ASP A 268 -9.94 11.99 18.94
N PRO A 269 -10.85 12.99 18.89
CA PRO A 269 -11.69 13.24 17.72
C PRO A 269 -10.93 13.52 16.41
N LEU A 270 -9.74 14.11 16.49
CA LEU A 270 -8.94 14.42 15.31
C LEU A 270 -8.16 13.19 14.86
N VAL A 271 -7.55 12.45 15.80
CA VAL A 271 -6.83 11.20 15.50
C VAL A 271 -7.77 10.11 14.99
N ALA A 272 -9.02 10.07 15.50
CA ALA A 272 -10.04 9.11 15.11
C ALA A 272 -10.38 9.15 13.60
N ARG A 273 -10.10 10.27 12.92
CA ARG A 273 -10.30 10.43 11.47
C ARG A 273 -9.27 9.68 10.63
N ILE A 274 -8.12 9.28 11.20
CA ILE A 274 -7.16 8.44 10.49
C ILE A 274 -7.79 7.05 10.28
N LYS A 275 -7.87 6.62 9.02
CA LYS A 275 -8.47 5.33 8.65
C LYS A 275 -7.59 4.18 9.14
N VAL A 276 -8.16 3.15 9.75
CA VAL A 276 -7.44 1.93 10.14
C VAL A 276 -7.88 0.76 9.27
N GLY A 277 -6.92 0.14 8.57
CA GLY A 277 -7.12 -1.07 7.76
C GLY A 277 -6.40 -2.28 8.34
N VAL A 278 -7.08 -3.43 8.39
CA VAL A 278 -6.53 -4.68 8.95
C VAL A 278 -6.44 -5.81 7.93
N CYS A 279 -5.29 -6.46 7.86
CA CYS A 279 -5.12 -7.74 7.16
C CYS A 279 -5.87 -8.85 7.90
N LEU A 280 -6.83 -9.52 7.24
CA LEU A 280 -7.75 -10.49 7.85
C LEU A 280 -7.18 -11.91 8.04
N GLN A 281 -5.86 -12.08 8.00
CA GLN A 281 -5.27 -13.39 8.14
C GLN A 281 -5.42 -13.95 9.56
N GLY A 282 -5.55 -13.07 10.55
CA GLY A 282 -6.15 -13.39 11.83
C GLY A 282 -7.63 -13.01 11.84
N LEU A 283 -8.52 -13.99 11.87
CA LEU A 283 -9.97 -13.74 11.82
C LEU A 283 -10.54 -13.18 13.13
N ASP A 284 -9.76 -13.18 14.21
CA ASP A 284 -10.19 -12.79 15.57
C ASP A 284 -10.83 -11.41 15.61
N TYR A 285 -10.44 -10.48 14.75
CA TYR A 285 -11.04 -9.14 14.69
C TYR A 285 -12.54 -9.16 14.39
N LEU A 286 -13.02 -10.21 13.72
CA LEU A 286 -14.41 -10.35 13.32
C LEU A 286 -15.27 -10.91 14.46
N TYR A 287 -14.69 -11.68 15.38
CA TYR A 287 -15.46 -12.47 16.35
C TYR A 287 -15.04 -12.33 17.81
N TYR A 288 -13.96 -11.59 18.10
CA TYR A 288 -13.47 -11.42 19.47
C TYR A 288 -14.45 -10.62 20.32
N LYS A 289 -14.80 -11.18 21.49
CA LYS A 289 -15.54 -10.52 22.57
C LYS A 289 -14.64 -10.45 23.81
N GLU A 290 -14.75 -9.38 24.58
CA GLU A 290 -14.01 -9.26 25.85
C GLU A 290 -14.66 -10.14 26.93
N ASN A 291 -15.99 -10.27 26.89
CA ASN A 291 -16.76 -11.22 27.68
C ASN A 291 -17.69 -12.03 26.76
N GLU A 292 -17.91 -13.31 27.09
CA GLU A 292 -18.77 -14.21 26.28
C GLU A 292 -20.20 -13.65 26.08
N ASN A 293 -20.70 -12.92 27.06
CA ASN A 293 -22.04 -12.33 27.08
C ASN A 293 -22.12 -10.94 26.43
N ASP A 294 -21.04 -10.39 25.87
CA ASP A 294 -21.10 -9.10 25.19
C ASP A 294 -22.03 -9.19 23.96
N ASP A 295 -22.93 -8.23 23.81
CA ASP A 295 -23.86 -8.18 22.67
C ASP A 295 -23.15 -7.86 21.34
N HIS A 296 -21.92 -7.36 21.40
CA HIS A 296 -21.14 -6.89 20.25
C HIS A 296 -19.68 -7.33 20.31
N TYR A 297 -19.06 -7.48 19.14
CA TYR A 297 -17.63 -7.74 19.02
C TYR A 297 -16.79 -6.52 19.41
N ALA A 298 -15.66 -6.75 20.07
CA ALA A 298 -14.88 -5.68 20.70
C ALA A 298 -14.24 -4.70 19.69
N PHE A 299 -13.98 -5.17 18.46
CA PHE A 299 -13.41 -4.35 17.38
C PHE A 299 -14.46 -3.56 16.59
N ARG A 300 -15.76 -3.74 16.89
CA ARG A 300 -16.85 -3.08 16.18
C ARG A 300 -16.70 -1.56 16.27
N GLY A 301 -16.67 -0.89 15.11
CA GLY A 301 -16.55 0.57 15.01
C GLY A 301 -15.14 1.13 15.21
N LEU A 302 -14.14 0.28 15.44
CA LEU A 302 -12.73 0.69 15.58
C LEU A 302 -11.93 0.58 14.27
N LEU A 303 -12.45 -0.19 13.31
CA LEU A 303 -11.83 -0.49 12.03
C LEU A 303 -12.58 0.17 10.88
N ASP A 304 -11.86 0.83 9.98
CA ASP A 304 -12.43 1.58 8.86
C ASP A 304 -12.54 0.72 7.61
N PHE A 305 -11.59 -0.20 7.39
CA PHE A 305 -11.63 -1.15 6.30
C PHE A 305 -10.89 -2.47 6.61
N PHE A 306 -11.17 -3.48 5.80
CA PHE A 306 -10.69 -4.83 5.93
C PHE A 306 -9.94 -5.24 4.68
N ILE A 307 -8.88 -6.01 4.88
CA ILE A 307 -7.96 -6.42 3.85
C ILE A 307 -7.92 -7.96 3.79
N PRO A 308 -8.90 -8.58 3.12
CA PRO A 308 -8.95 -10.03 3.00
C PRO A 308 -7.89 -10.55 2.03
N GLU A 309 -7.20 -11.62 2.41
CA GLU A 309 -6.32 -12.35 1.50
C GLU A 309 -7.13 -13.00 0.37
N LEU A 310 -6.63 -12.83 -0.85
CA LEU A 310 -7.18 -13.39 -2.07
C LEU A 310 -6.10 -14.19 -2.80
N CYS A 311 -6.25 -15.51 -2.80
CA CYS A 311 -5.56 -16.40 -3.74
C CYS A 311 -6.47 -17.54 -4.17
N GLU A 312 -6.08 -18.26 -5.22
CA GLU A 312 -6.88 -19.34 -5.82
C GLU A 312 -7.12 -20.50 -4.82
N ASN A 313 -6.24 -20.65 -3.83
CA ASN A 313 -6.37 -21.66 -2.78
C ASN A 313 -7.13 -21.18 -1.54
N TYR A 314 -7.27 -19.87 -1.37
CA TYR A 314 -7.71 -19.29 -0.11
C TYR A 314 -8.31 -17.90 -0.33
N ASN A 315 -9.62 -17.78 -0.15
CA ASN A 315 -10.37 -16.55 -0.43
C ASN A 315 -11.13 -16.07 0.80
N ARG A 316 -10.52 -15.15 1.56
CA ARG A 316 -11.13 -14.51 2.75
C ARG A 316 -12.14 -13.41 2.41
N TRP A 317 -12.50 -13.28 1.15
CA TRP A 317 -13.42 -12.26 0.67
C TRP A 317 -14.77 -12.85 0.23
N GLU A 318 -15.11 -14.05 0.70
CA GLU A 318 -16.46 -14.57 0.59
C GLU A 318 -17.43 -13.80 1.50
N PRO A 319 -18.69 -13.55 1.08
CA PRO A 319 -19.63 -12.73 1.85
C PRO A 319 -19.82 -13.17 3.31
N TYR A 320 -19.80 -14.49 3.59
CA TYR A 320 -20.02 -15.03 4.94
C TYR A 320 -18.95 -14.60 5.95
N PHE A 321 -17.72 -14.28 5.52
CA PHE A 321 -16.68 -13.71 6.41
C PHE A 321 -17.07 -12.36 7.01
N PHE A 322 -18.05 -11.67 6.43
CA PHE A 322 -18.50 -10.37 6.90
C PHE A 322 -19.92 -10.44 7.44
N THR A 323 -20.84 -11.10 6.72
CA THR A 323 -22.25 -11.15 7.11
C THR A 323 -22.49 -11.92 8.40
N ASP A 324 -21.71 -12.98 8.67
CA ASP A 324 -21.84 -13.77 9.90
C ASP A 324 -21.42 -12.98 11.16
N TYR A 325 -20.76 -11.84 10.96
CA TYR A 325 -20.25 -10.95 12.01
C TYR A 325 -20.88 -9.56 11.98
N ASP A 326 -22.04 -9.41 11.32
CA ASP A 326 -22.79 -8.15 11.18
C ASP A 326 -21.98 -7.00 10.54
N ILE A 327 -21.00 -7.34 9.70
CA ILE A 327 -20.23 -6.37 8.93
C ILE A 327 -20.90 -6.23 7.56
N THR A 328 -21.50 -5.07 7.31
CA THR A 328 -22.05 -4.75 5.98
C THR A 328 -20.91 -4.57 4.98
N PRO A 329 -20.84 -5.39 3.91
CA PRO A 329 -19.91 -5.15 2.82
C PRO A 329 -20.16 -3.76 2.23
N ALA A 330 -19.10 -2.97 2.10
CA ALA A 330 -19.17 -1.65 1.50
C ALA A 330 -17.89 -1.40 0.72
N ARG A 331 -18.02 -0.73 -0.43
CA ARG A 331 -16.92 -0.48 -1.38
C ARG A 331 -15.67 0.05 -0.70
N ARG A 332 -15.82 1.07 0.14
CA ARG A 332 -14.72 1.71 0.88
C ARG A 332 -14.15 0.87 2.03
N LYS A 333 -14.75 -0.27 2.37
CA LYS A 333 -14.37 -1.12 3.50
C LYS A 333 -13.62 -2.38 3.09
N LEU A 334 -13.45 -2.69 1.81
CA LEU A 334 -12.96 -4.00 1.36
C LEU A 334 -11.88 -3.90 0.28
N PHE A 335 -10.62 -4.12 0.68
CA PHE A 335 -9.43 -4.05 -0.20
C PHE A 335 -8.74 -5.41 -0.21
N PRO A 336 -8.99 -6.30 -1.18
CA PRO A 336 -8.28 -7.57 -1.26
C PRO A 336 -6.75 -7.39 -1.28
N TYR A 337 -6.08 -8.30 -0.59
CA TYR A 337 -4.64 -8.44 -0.59
C TYR A 337 -4.21 -9.67 -1.38
N VAL A 338 -3.17 -9.53 -2.22
CA VAL A 338 -2.59 -10.65 -2.95
C VAL A 338 -1.09 -10.83 -2.72
N VAL A 339 -0.65 -12.09 -2.68
CA VAL A 339 0.78 -12.48 -2.64
C VAL A 339 1.05 -13.70 -3.51
N THR A 340 0.40 -14.81 -3.15
CA THR A 340 0.62 -16.15 -3.70
C THR A 340 -0.51 -16.51 -4.65
N THR A 341 -0.65 -15.71 -5.71
CA THR A 341 -1.72 -15.87 -6.70
C THR A 341 -1.16 -15.89 -8.12
N ALA A 342 -1.87 -16.57 -9.02
CA ALA A 342 -1.61 -16.49 -10.45
C ALA A 342 -1.76 -15.05 -10.99
N ARG A 343 -2.43 -14.14 -10.27
CA ARG A 343 -2.48 -12.71 -10.59
C ARG A 343 -1.13 -11.98 -10.41
N SER A 344 -0.19 -12.55 -9.67
CA SER A 344 1.10 -11.91 -9.36
C SER A 344 2.25 -12.41 -10.23
N ALA A 345 2.14 -13.60 -10.82
CA ALA A 345 3.20 -14.24 -11.58
C ALA A 345 3.35 -13.66 -13.00
N ILE A 346 4.56 -13.60 -13.55
CA ILE A 346 4.82 -12.99 -14.88
C ILE A 346 4.41 -13.89 -16.03
N ASP A 347 4.41 -15.19 -15.81
CA ASP A 347 4.04 -16.22 -16.77
C ASP A 347 2.53 -16.45 -16.87
N ALA A 348 1.74 -15.72 -16.07
CA ALA A 348 0.30 -15.70 -16.18
C ALA A 348 -0.17 -14.85 -17.38
N PRO A 349 -1.31 -15.21 -18.03
CA PRO A 349 -1.91 -14.39 -19.06
C PRO A 349 -2.18 -12.95 -18.58
N GLY A 350 -1.89 -11.95 -19.41
CA GLY A 350 -2.00 -10.53 -19.02
C GLY A 350 -3.39 -10.09 -18.56
N ILE A 351 -4.44 -10.78 -19.00
CA ILE A 351 -5.82 -10.55 -18.55
C ILE A 351 -5.98 -10.72 -17.03
N ASN A 352 -5.15 -11.54 -16.36
CA ASN A 352 -5.20 -11.73 -14.92
C ASN A 352 -4.84 -10.45 -14.13
N ASN A 353 -4.03 -9.56 -14.69
CA ASN A 353 -3.75 -8.26 -14.08
C ASN A 353 -4.80 -7.21 -14.45
N ARG A 354 -5.33 -7.28 -15.67
CA ARG A 354 -6.32 -6.32 -16.17
C ARG A 354 -7.69 -6.47 -15.50
N MET A 355 -8.12 -7.70 -15.23
CA MET A 355 -9.46 -7.93 -14.68
C MET A 355 -9.61 -7.49 -13.22
N ILE A 356 -8.52 -7.18 -12.50
CA ILE A 356 -8.53 -6.93 -11.05
C ILE A 356 -9.51 -5.83 -10.68
N GLY A 357 -9.56 -4.74 -11.45
CA GLY A 357 -10.48 -3.64 -11.21
C GLY A 357 -11.93 -4.08 -11.27
N LEU A 358 -12.32 -4.84 -12.30
CA LEU A 358 -13.69 -5.33 -12.43
C LEU A 358 -14.04 -6.46 -11.45
N ASP A 359 -13.07 -7.30 -11.05
CA ASP A 359 -13.24 -8.29 -9.96
C ASP A 359 -13.58 -7.56 -8.65
N VAL A 360 -12.77 -6.55 -8.33
CA VAL A 360 -12.98 -5.71 -7.15
C VAL A 360 -14.31 -4.98 -7.22
N PHE A 361 -14.65 -4.41 -8.38
CA PHE A 361 -15.91 -3.71 -8.57
C PHE A 361 -17.12 -4.64 -8.34
N ASN A 362 -17.11 -5.80 -8.99
CA ASN A 362 -18.18 -6.81 -8.95
C ASN A 362 -18.43 -7.34 -7.53
N ARG A 363 -17.37 -7.49 -6.75
CA ARG A 363 -17.43 -7.98 -5.37
C ARG A 363 -17.71 -6.89 -4.35
N GLY A 364 -18.03 -5.67 -4.81
CA GLY A 364 -18.35 -4.54 -3.95
C GLY A 364 -17.15 -4.04 -3.13
N GLY A 365 -15.93 -4.21 -3.63
CA GLY A 365 -14.70 -3.64 -3.08
C GLY A 365 -14.30 -2.34 -3.77
N GLY A 366 -13.38 -1.62 -3.15
CA GLY A 366 -12.98 -0.27 -3.56
C GLY A 366 -11.47 -0.04 -3.59
N GLY A 367 -10.70 -1.11 -3.44
CA GLY A 367 -9.26 -0.99 -3.56
C GLY A 367 -8.53 -2.31 -3.68
N TYR A 368 -7.20 -2.25 -3.65
CA TYR A 368 -6.34 -3.41 -3.86
C TYR A 368 -4.98 -3.25 -3.16
N LEU A 369 -4.52 -4.29 -2.47
CA LEU A 369 -3.26 -4.30 -1.75
C LEU A 369 -2.30 -5.35 -2.33
N ILE A 370 -1.05 -4.95 -2.53
CA ILE A 370 0.08 -5.87 -2.71
C ILE A 370 1.15 -5.47 -1.71
N TRP A 371 1.62 -6.41 -0.90
CA TRP A 371 2.50 -6.08 0.23
C TRP A 371 3.84 -5.49 -0.22
N ASP A 372 4.40 -5.93 -1.36
CA ASP A 372 5.57 -5.28 -1.98
C ASP A 372 5.58 -5.51 -3.51
N THR A 373 6.29 -4.65 -4.23
CA THR A 373 6.29 -4.57 -5.69
C THR A 373 7.68 -4.55 -6.32
N PHE A 374 8.75 -4.55 -5.51
CA PHE A 374 10.15 -4.53 -5.97
C PHE A 374 11.00 -5.64 -5.35
N VAL A 375 10.41 -6.82 -5.14
CA VAL A 375 11.10 -7.94 -4.52
C VAL A 375 11.73 -8.81 -5.60
N TRP A 376 13.05 -8.83 -5.66
CA TRP A 376 13.82 -9.62 -6.62
C TRP A 376 14.70 -10.66 -5.92
N ASP A 377 14.34 -11.10 -4.72
CA ASP A 377 15.11 -12.10 -4.01
C ASP A 377 14.68 -13.53 -4.39
N HIS A 378 15.66 -14.43 -4.46
CA HIS A 378 15.43 -15.83 -4.83
C HIS A 378 15.15 -16.66 -3.56
N PRO A 379 14.16 -17.57 -3.53
CA PRO A 379 13.88 -18.40 -2.36
C PRO A 379 15.05 -19.35 -2.03
N TYR A 380 15.85 -19.73 -3.04
CA TYR A 380 17.11 -20.47 -2.86
C TYR A 380 18.34 -19.54 -2.86
N SER A 381 18.20 -18.31 -2.38
CA SER A 381 19.28 -17.29 -2.36
C SER A 381 20.58 -17.82 -1.81
N ASP A 382 20.53 -18.73 -0.82
CA ASP A 382 21.72 -19.24 -0.15
C ASP A 382 22.53 -20.13 -1.10
N PHE A 383 21.85 -20.96 -1.91
CA PHE A 383 22.49 -21.74 -2.97
C PHE A 383 23.06 -20.82 -4.06
N VAL A 384 22.26 -19.86 -4.53
CA VAL A 384 22.65 -18.88 -5.55
C VAL A 384 23.87 -18.07 -5.11
N GLN A 385 23.90 -17.62 -3.85
CA GLN A 385 24.99 -16.86 -3.25
C GLN A 385 26.24 -17.72 -3.00
N GLN A 386 26.09 -18.96 -2.53
CA GLN A 386 27.20 -19.90 -2.34
C GLN A 386 27.93 -20.24 -3.64
N HIS A 387 27.23 -20.19 -4.78
CA HIS A 387 27.79 -20.45 -6.11
C HIS A 387 28.16 -19.17 -6.88
N GLY A 388 28.10 -17.99 -6.22
CA GLY A 388 28.48 -16.72 -6.84
C GLY A 388 27.55 -16.27 -7.98
N ILE A 389 26.37 -16.86 -8.11
CA ILE A 389 25.39 -16.49 -9.12
C ILE A 389 24.70 -15.22 -8.61
N LEU A 390 24.80 -14.14 -9.38
CA LEU A 390 24.03 -12.93 -9.08
C LEU A 390 22.57 -13.18 -9.45
N ASN A 391 21.64 -12.93 -8.52
CA ASN A 391 20.24 -12.94 -8.88
C ASN A 391 19.96 -11.73 -9.78
N ASN A 392 19.78 -11.95 -11.08
CA ASN A 392 19.48 -10.90 -12.04
C ASN A 392 18.03 -11.05 -12.51
N PRO A 393 17.11 -10.16 -12.12
CA PRO A 393 15.68 -10.29 -12.47
C PRO A 393 15.41 -10.21 -13.98
N TRP A 394 16.39 -9.77 -14.78
CA TRP A 394 16.33 -9.77 -16.24
C TRP A 394 16.67 -11.12 -16.88
N ILE A 395 17.35 -12.02 -16.15
CA ILE A 395 17.75 -13.35 -16.62
C ILE A 395 16.88 -14.42 -15.97
N ASP A 396 16.72 -14.34 -14.66
CA ASP A 396 15.94 -15.27 -13.86
C ASP A 396 14.91 -14.48 -13.03
N PRO A 397 13.64 -14.47 -13.45
CA PRO A 397 12.60 -13.76 -12.72
C PRO A 397 12.10 -14.56 -11.51
N TYR A 398 12.58 -15.77 -11.21
CA TYR A 398 12.04 -16.58 -10.13
C TYR A 398 12.24 -15.90 -8.75
N GLY A 399 11.13 -15.46 -8.17
CA GLY A 399 11.10 -14.76 -6.89
C GLY A 399 10.58 -15.65 -5.76
N ARG A 400 10.50 -15.07 -4.57
CA ARG A 400 10.06 -15.74 -3.33
C ARG A 400 8.74 -16.52 -3.43
N HIS A 401 7.76 -15.99 -4.17
CA HIS A 401 6.40 -16.54 -4.18
C HIS A 401 6.00 -17.21 -5.51
N ALA A 402 6.57 -16.79 -6.63
CA ALA A 402 6.43 -17.39 -7.96
C ALA A 402 7.39 -16.67 -8.93
N ASN A 403 7.36 -17.06 -10.22
CA ASN A 403 8.00 -16.31 -11.31
C ASN A 403 7.56 -14.84 -11.28
N GLY A 404 8.49 -13.95 -10.92
CA GLY A 404 8.37 -12.49 -10.78
C GLY A 404 7.17 -12.00 -9.98
N ALA A 405 6.62 -12.84 -9.09
CA ALA A 405 5.68 -12.39 -8.08
C ALA A 405 6.32 -11.26 -7.29
N LEU A 406 5.57 -10.15 -7.11
CA LEU A 406 6.04 -8.94 -6.40
C LEU A 406 7.20 -8.22 -7.09
N SER A 407 7.55 -8.55 -8.33
CA SER A 407 8.55 -7.86 -9.14
C SER A 407 7.88 -7.06 -10.25
N PHE A 408 7.10 -6.03 -9.93
CA PHE A 408 6.33 -5.28 -10.93
C PHE A 408 7.18 -4.26 -11.70
N PHE A 409 8.26 -3.82 -11.08
CA PHE A 409 9.23 -2.87 -11.63
C PHE A 409 10.61 -3.49 -11.59
N TYR A 410 11.44 -3.13 -12.56
CA TYR A 410 12.74 -3.72 -12.77
C TYR A 410 13.85 -2.67 -12.65
N PRO A 411 15.04 -3.07 -12.15
CA PRO A 411 16.20 -2.20 -12.01
C PRO A 411 16.82 -1.88 -13.38
N PRO A 412 17.89 -1.08 -13.45
CA PRO A 412 18.61 -0.85 -14.70
C PRO A 412 18.97 -2.17 -15.39
N LEU A 413 18.77 -2.24 -16.71
CA LEU A 413 19.05 -3.43 -17.52
C LEU A 413 20.56 -3.70 -17.62
N LYS A 414 21.10 -4.45 -16.65
CA LYS A 414 22.53 -4.74 -16.53
C LYS A 414 22.78 -6.16 -16.01
N ASN A 415 23.94 -6.70 -16.39
CA ASN A 415 24.53 -7.86 -15.72
C ASN A 415 25.48 -7.34 -14.64
N GLY A 416 25.21 -7.63 -13.38
CA GLY A 416 26.01 -7.09 -12.27
C GLY A 416 25.34 -5.93 -11.55
N PHE A 417 25.94 -5.53 -10.43
CA PHE A 417 25.58 -4.31 -9.73
C PHE A 417 26.33 -3.10 -10.31
N PRO A 418 25.68 -1.94 -10.46
CA PRO A 418 26.37 -0.71 -10.87
C PRO A 418 27.48 -0.31 -9.88
N SER A 419 28.60 0.19 -10.39
CA SER A 419 29.65 0.79 -9.57
C SER A 419 29.27 2.19 -9.07
N GLU A 420 28.50 2.91 -9.88
CA GLU A 420 27.95 4.25 -9.62
C GLU A 420 26.41 4.22 -9.55
N PRO A 421 25.77 5.17 -8.85
CA PRO A 421 24.31 5.25 -8.78
C PRO A 421 23.65 5.31 -10.16
N ASP A 422 22.70 4.41 -10.40
CA ASP A 422 21.88 4.37 -11.61
C ASP A 422 20.41 4.35 -11.19
N PHE A 423 19.64 5.35 -11.61
CA PHE A 423 18.25 5.55 -11.18
C PHE A 423 17.23 5.10 -12.23
N ALA A 424 17.65 4.37 -13.27
CA ALA A 424 16.71 3.86 -14.27
C ALA A 424 15.75 2.83 -13.64
N ILE A 425 14.46 3.01 -13.87
CA ILE A 425 13.39 2.15 -13.36
C ILE A 425 12.54 1.75 -14.57
N THR A 426 12.28 0.46 -14.73
CA THR A 426 11.49 -0.05 -15.86
C THR A 426 10.19 -0.67 -15.35
N PRO A 427 9.01 -0.07 -15.61
CA PRO A 427 7.74 -0.71 -15.30
C PRO A 427 7.50 -1.90 -16.23
N SER A 428 6.87 -2.96 -15.72
CA SER A 428 6.51 -4.14 -16.52
C SER A 428 5.19 -3.96 -17.28
N LEU A 429 4.92 -4.87 -18.21
CA LEU A 429 3.60 -4.96 -18.85
C LEU A 429 2.47 -5.21 -17.84
N ARG A 430 2.75 -5.87 -16.71
CA ARG A 430 1.77 -6.08 -15.63
C ARG A 430 1.37 -4.77 -14.96
N VAL A 431 2.29 -3.81 -14.85
CA VAL A 431 1.97 -2.45 -14.38
C VAL A 431 1.03 -1.75 -15.36
N MET A 432 1.25 -1.89 -16.67
CA MET A 432 0.36 -1.32 -17.68
C MET A 432 -1.03 -1.98 -17.63
N ALA A 433 -1.10 -3.31 -17.51
CA ALA A 433 -2.37 -4.03 -17.41
C ALA A 433 -3.16 -3.66 -16.15
N PHE A 434 -2.49 -3.52 -15.01
CA PHE A 434 -3.15 -3.06 -13.79
C PHE A 434 -3.59 -1.60 -13.88
N ARG A 435 -2.82 -0.71 -14.51
CA ARG A 435 -3.27 0.66 -14.78
C ARG A 435 -4.59 0.66 -15.55
N GLU A 436 -4.69 -0.17 -16.59
CA GLU A 436 -5.95 -0.34 -17.34
C GLU A 436 -7.06 -0.93 -16.45
N ALA A 437 -6.73 -1.83 -15.53
CA ALA A 437 -7.68 -2.35 -14.54
C ALA A 437 -8.29 -1.24 -13.68
N VAL A 438 -7.47 -0.26 -13.24
CA VAL A 438 -7.94 0.90 -12.48
C VAL A 438 -8.85 1.77 -13.35
N ASP A 439 -8.51 2.00 -14.62
CA ASP A 439 -9.36 2.73 -15.56
C ASP A 439 -10.72 2.00 -15.75
N ASP A 440 -10.71 0.67 -15.87
CA ASP A 440 -11.94 -0.13 -16.05
C ASP A 440 -12.83 -0.07 -14.80
N PHE A 441 -12.25 -0.09 -13.59
CA PHE A 441 -12.99 0.18 -12.37
C PHE A 441 -13.60 1.58 -12.38
N GLU A 442 -12.85 2.60 -12.82
CA GLU A 442 -13.32 3.98 -12.90
C GLU A 442 -14.49 4.14 -13.86
N TYR A 443 -14.46 3.47 -15.02
CA TYR A 443 -15.60 3.46 -15.95
C TYR A 443 -16.84 2.85 -15.29
N ALA A 444 -16.71 1.67 -14.68
CA ALA A 444 -17.82 1.02 -13.98
C ALA A 444 -18.37 1.89 -12.83
N TYR A 445 -17.48 2.54 -12.08
CA TYR A 445 -17.85 3.45 -11.00
C TYR A 445 -18.57 4.72 -11.50
N ILE A 446 -18.06 5.35 -12.56
CA ILE A 446 -18.72 6.50 -13.19
C ILE A 446 -20.13 6.10 -13.66
N LEU A 447 -20.25 4.96 -14.34
CA LEU A 447 -21.53 4.47 -14.84
C LEU A 447 -22.52 4.18 -13.69
N GLU A 448 -22.06 3.55 -12.59
CA GLU A 448 -22.84 3.34 -11.37
C GLU A 448 -23.41 4.67 -10.83
N LYS A 449 -22.57 5.71 -10.72
CA LYS A 449 -23.00 7.02 -10.22
C LYS A 449 -23.93 7.76 -11.17
N LEU A 450 -23.73 7.62 -12.47
CA LEU A 450 -24.63 8.18 -13.48
C LEU A 450 -25.99 7.51 -13.45
N ILE A 451 -26.06 6.19 -13.25
CA ILE A 451 -27.31 5.45 -13.05
C ILE A 451 -28.03 5.98 -11.82
N GLU A 452 -27.36 6.06 -10.66
CA GLU A 452 -27.96 6.57 -9.41
C GLU A 452 -28.55 7.99 -9.57
N LYS A 453 -27.87 8.85 -10.34
CA LYS A 453 -28.33 10.22 -10.63
C LYS A 453 -29.52 10.22 -11.59
N ALA A 454 -29.45 9.43 -12.65
CA ALA A 454 -30.48 9.34 -13.70
C ALA A 454 -31.79 8.75 -13.16
N GLU A 455 -31.73 7.78 -12.25
CA GLU A 455 -32.92 7.22 -11.58
C GLU A 455 -33.67 8.26 -10.76
N LYS A 456 -32.94 9.12 -10.02
CA LYS A 456 -33.55 10.25 -9.29
C LYS A 456 -34.23 11.26 -10.22
N GLN A 457 -33.89 11.24 -11.51
CA GLN A 457 -34.46 12.07 -12.57
C GLN A 457 -35.49 11.31 -13.43
N ASN A 458 -35.82 10.06 -13.09
CA ASN A 458 -36.73 9.19 -13.85
C ASN A 458 -36.29 8.96 -15.31
N VAL A 459 -34.98 8.92 -15.57
CA VAL A 459 -34.43 8.55 -16.88
C VAL A 459 -34.29 7.02 -16.96
N ASP A 460 -34.59 6.41 -18.11
CA ASP A 460 -34.41 4.96 -18.32
C ASP A 460 -32.92 4.59 -18.31
N VAL A 461 -32.54 3.75 -17.35
CA VAL A 461 -31.18 3.28 -17.12
C VAL A 461 -31.02 1.78 -17.39
N SER A 462 -32.03 1.13 -17.99
CA SER A 462 -32.06 -0.34 -18.14
C SER A 462 -30.85 -0.90 -18.90
N LYS A 463 -30.42 -0.20 -19.96
CA LYS A 463 -29.22 -0.59 -20.73
C LYS A 463 -27.93 -0.46 -19.91
N ALA A 464 -27.76 0.65 -19.20
CA ALA A 464 -26.58 0.89 -18.37
C ALA A 464 -26.48 -0.14 -17.22
N LYS A 465 -27.61 -0.45 -16.58
CA LYS A 465 -27.69 -1.51 -15.56
C LYS A 465 -27.34 -2.89 -16.13
N ALA A 466 -27.79 -3.20 -17.35
CA ALA A 466 -27.45 -4.46 -18.01
C ALA A 466 -25.94 -4.58 -18.26
N VAL A 467 -25.28 -3.50 -18.71
CA VAL A 467 -23.82 -3.47 -18.91
C VAL A 467 -23.08 -3.75 -17.60
N LEU A 468 -23.42 -3.08 -16.50
CA LEU A 468 -22.79 -3.36 -15.20
C LEU A 468 -23.05 -4.79 -14.71
N ALA A 469 -24.25 -5.31 -14.90
CA ALA A 469 -24.59 -6.68 -14.51
C ALA A 469 -23.79 -7.73 -15.28
N GLU A 470 -23.38 -7.43 -16.53
CA GLU A 470 -22.58 -8.34 -17.34
C GLU A 470 -21.17 -8.57 -16.81
N ILE A 471 -20.61 -7.67 -15.98
CA ILE A 471 -19.29 -7.86 -15.35
C ILE A 471 -19.22 -9.23 -14.66
N SER A 472 -20.29 -9.62 -13.95
CA SER A 472 -20.39 -10.90 -13.25
C SER A 472 -20.19 -12.12 -14.15
N ARG A 473 -20.47 -12.02 -15.46
CA ARG A 473 -20.32 -13.14 -16.41
C ARG A 473 -18.86 -13.51 -16.65
N PHE A 474 -17.93 -12.59 -16.40
CA PHE A 474 -16.50 -12.88 -16.50
C PHE A 474 -16.02 -13.76 -15.35
N PHE A 475 -16.70 -13.71 -14.20
CA PHE A 475 -16.32 -14.35 -12.96
C PHE A 475 -17.30 -15.49 -12.65
N HIS A 476 -16.91 -16.72 -13.01
CA HIS A 476 -17.76 -17.90 -12.75
C HIS A 476 -17.95 -18.13 -11.25
N ASN A 477 -16.88 -17.94 -10.48
CA ASN A 477 -16.90 -17.88 -9.03
C ASN A 477 -15.70 -17.04 -8.56
N SER A 478 -15.44 -17.08 -7.26
CA SER A 478 -14.46 -16.22 -6.60
C SER A 478 -12.98 -16.58 -6.90
N VAL A 479 -12.73 -17.75 -7.51
CA VAL A 479 -11.39 -18.22 -7.93
C VAL A 479 -11.32 -18.67 -9.39
N HIS A 480 -12.44 -18.62 -10.14
CA HIS A 480 -12.50 -18.99 -11.55
C HIS A 480 -13.08 -17.86 -12.39
N TRP A 481 -12.33 -17.45 -13.41
CA TRP A 481 -12.71 -16.39 -14.33
C TRP A 481 -12.35 -16.76 -15.77
N SER A 482 -12.99 -16.10 -16.72
CA SER A 482 -12.75 -16.26 -18.14
C SER A 482 -11.37 -15.72 -18.55
N GLN A 483 -10.77 -16.29 -19.58
CA GLN A 483 -9.55 -15.79 -20.22
C GLN A 483 -9.86 -15.08 -21.55
N ASN A 484 -11.14 -14.82 -21.84
CA ASN A 484 -11.60 -14.24 -23.10
C ASN A 484 -11.40 -12.70 -23.11
N ASP A 485 -10.19 -12.28 -23.46
CA ASP A 485 -9.80 -10.86 -23.55
C ASP A 485 -10.66 -10.07 -24.55
N ALA A 486 -11.09 -10.70 -25.66
CA ALA A 486 -11.94 -10.04 -26.65
C ALA A 486 -13.32 -9.67 -26.08
N TRP A 487 -13.93 -10.55 -25.29
CA TRP A 487 -15.18 -10.24 -24.59
C TRP A 487 -14.97 -9.14 -23.54
N TYR A 488 -13.84 -9.17 -22.83
CA TYR A 488 -13.52 -8.16 -21.82
C TYR A 488 -13.38 -6.75 -22.45
N LEU A 489 -12.72 -6.66 -23.59
CA LEU A 489 -12.59 -5.43 -24.37
C LEU A 489 -13.93 -4.92 -24.93
N ASP A 490 -14.82 -5.82 -25.36
CA ASP A 490 -16.18 -5.44 -25.78
C ASP A 490 -16.99 -4.87 -24.60
N LEU A 491 -16.91 -5.50 -23.41
CA LEU A 491 -17.56 -4.96 -22.21
C LEU A 491 -17.03 -3.56 -21.88
N ARG A 492 -15.70 -3.37 -21.99
CA ARG A 492 -15.06 -2.07 -21.76
C ARG A 492 -15.56 -0.98 -22.69
N ASP A 493 -15.77 -1.28 -23.98
CA ASP A 493 -16.28 -0.31 -24.97
C ASP A 493 -17.76 0.06 -24.73
N ARG A 494 -18.53 -0.86 -24.12
CA ARG A 494 -19.94 -0.63 -23.78
C ARG A 494 -20.16 0.14 -22.47
N MET A 495 -19.18 0.12 -21.56
CA MET A 495 -19.16 0.93 -20.34
C MET A 495 -18.82 2.39 -20.68
#